data_AF-A0A7W1G3L6-F1
#
_entry.id   AF-A0A7W1G3L6-F1
#
_cell.length_a   1.000
_cell.length_b   1.000
_cell.length_c   1.000
_cell.angle_alpha   90.00
_cell.angle_beta   90.00
_cell.angle_gamma   90.00
#
_symmetry.space_group_name_H-M   'P 1'
#
loop_
_entity.id
_entity.type
_entity.pdbx_description
1 polymer ?
#
loop_
_entity_poly.entity_id
_entity_poly.type
_entity_poly.pdbx_seq_one_letter_code
_entity_poly.pdbx_strand_id
1 'polypeptide(L)'
;MAGEPWDDIVRVDRSDPRFFSCGGRWYWPIGLNLRSPNDLRSHDNLHTAVTPDRGTYSYHAYLERFARSGGTATEVWMAPWSLGLEWNSSWFGFHGLGRYSQSNAWRLEHVLDDALAHGVRINLVISNHGQASSDSDREWQGSPYNAANGGPVAHSPELFTDSRALAMQDRSRRYIVARYADHPGVMGWKLWSEVNLTPIGANSVAWHRQAADRWHGLDVYRHPVTTHWADDYRSAELAVVSLPQLDFACIDAYYRRDILADVLMNSTLNPARGLARFGKPILVSEYGGREFGAPSAQLAAELACSGFASLVSGHAGMPMLWWWEWVDQGDRWAPYGAIARFIDGEDIRGTRAGSAKLYAIAAGRELWCHAWRRQGRILGYVLDPEWVKDGVREDDLSQGRLQAGVIDAGGMAIEWWDADRGERLSSEHLDHLGGGLTLPMPTFRRHLAFKLIRDPVPGP
;
A
#
# COMPACT_ATOMS: atom_id res chain seq x y z
N MET A 1 -4.18 -14.19 35.37
CA MET A 1 -4.76 -13.46 34.23
C MET A 1 -5.50 -14.47 33.39
N ALA A 2 -6.82 -14.33 33.22
CA ALA A 2 -7.70 -15.33 32.60
C ALA A 2 -8.48 -14.74 31.40
N GLY A 3 -7.86 -13.80 30.68
CA GLY A 3 -8.39 -13.32 29.41
C GLY A 3 -8.04 -14.27 28.28
N GLU A 4 -8.90 -14.34 27.27
CA GLU A 4 -8.56 -14.98 25.99
C GLU A 4 -7.28 -14.34 25.43
N PRO A 5 -6.36 -15.13 24.86
CA PRO A 5 -5.20 -14.59 24.16
C PRO A 5 -5.65 -13.59 23.08
N TRP A 6 -5.20 -12.34 23.19
CA TRP A 6 -5.48 -11.28 22.22
C TRP A 6 -4.22 -10.99 21.41
N ASP A 7 -4.28 -11.19 20.08
CA ASP A 7 -3.17 -10.93 19.17
C ASP A 7 -3.70 -10.18 17.92
N ASP A 8 -3.67 -8.85 18.02
CA ASP A 8 -4.16 -7.93 16.99
C ASP A 8 -3.00 -7.20 16.26
N ILE A 9 -1.81 -7.82 16.32
CA ILE A 9 -0.60 -7.38 15.62
C ILE A 9 -0.63 -7.89 14.18
N VAL A 10 -0.42 -6.98 13.22
CA VAL A 10 -0.30 -7.33 11.81
C VAL A 10 1.04 -8.03 11.56
N ARG A 11 1.00 -9.16 10.85
CA ARG A 11 2.19 -9.92 10.43
C ARG A 11 2.05 -10.43 9.02
N VAL A 12 3.16 -10.79 8.38
CA VAL A 12 3.11 -11.65 7.18
C VAL A 12 2.42 -12.96 7.55
N ASP A 13 1.47 -13.37 6.72
CA ASP A 13 0.73 -14.60 6.94
C ASP A 13 1.63 -15.82 6.81
N ARG A 14 1.49 -16.78 7.73
CA ARG A 14 2.36 -17.96 7.78
C ARG A 14 1.98 -19.02 6.75
N SER A 15 0.71 -19.07 6.34
CA SER A 15 0.20 -20.09 5.41
C SER A 15 0.33 -19.64 3.96
N ASP A 16 0.18 -18.34 3.71
CA ASP A 16 0.32 -17.70 2.42
C ASP A 16 1.13 -16.39 2.58
N PRO A 17 2.47 -16.45 2.49
CA PRO A 17 3.35 -15.31 2.78
C PRO A 17 3.23 -14.16 1.77
N ARG A 18 2.34 -14.26 0.78
CA ARG A 18 2.00 -13.15 -0.12
C ARG A 18 1.05 -12.13 0.51
N PHE A 19 0.51 -12.40 1.70
CA PHE A 19 -0.49 -11.56 2.34
C PHE A 19 -0.15 -11.30 3.80
N PHE A 20 -0.88 -10.35 4.39
CA PHE A 20 -0.83 -10.08 5.82
C PHE A 20 -1.95 -10.83 6.57
N SER A 21 -1.75 -10.98 7.87
CA SER A 21 -2.74 -11.53 8.78
C SER A 21 -2.75 -10.79 10.11
N CYS A 22 -3.91 -10.83 10.77
CA CYS A 22 -4.12 -10.31 12.11
C CYS A 22 -4.91 -11.34 12.94
N GLY A 23 -4.34 -11.85 14.03
CA GLY A 23 -4.94 -12.98 14.78
C GLY A 23 -5.22 -14.21 13.90
N GLY A 24 -4.40 -14.46 12.86
CA GLY A 24 -4.57 -15.53 11.87
C GLY A 24 -5.64 -15.27 10.80
N ARG A 25 -6.43 -14.22 10.93
CA ARG A 25 -7.40 -13.79 9.90
C ARG A 25 -6.67 -13.04 8.79
N TRP A 26 -7.16 -13.18 7.56
CA TRP A 26 -6.67 -12.41 6.43
C TRP A 26 -6.80 -10.91 6.72
N TYR A 27 -5.72 -10.17 6.49
CA TYR A 27 -5.69 -8.72 6.61
C TYR A 27 -5.22 -8.13 5.29
N TRP A 28 -6.08 -7.33 4.66
CA TRP A 28 -5.80 -6.67 3.39
C TRP A 28 -6.01 -5.16 3.57
N PRO A 29 -4.94 -4.39 3.81
CA PRO A 29 -5.03 -2.96 4.07
C PRO A 29 -5.68 -2.22 2.90
N ILE A 30 -6.70 -1.42 3.21
CA ILE A 30 -7.31 -0.43 2.32
C ILE A 30 -6.62 0.89 2.62
N GLY A 31 -5.71 1.28 1.72
CA GLY A 31 -4.63 2.22 2.00
C GLY A 31 -4.83 3.65 1.49
N LEU A 32 -4.41 4.65 2.27
CA LEU A 32 -4.19 6.03 1.85
C LEU A 32 -2.83 6.51 2.38
N ASN A 33 -2.05 7.29 1.62
CA ASN A 33 -0.82 7.87 2.15
C ASN A 33 -1.19 9.12 2.97
N LEU A 34 -0.83 9.17 4.25
CA LEU A 34 -1.05 10.30 5.15
C LEU A 34 0.28 10.68 5.81
N ARG A 35 1.33 10.86 4.99
CA ARG A 35 2.71 11.04 5.48
C ARG A 35 2.87 12.15 6.52
N SER A 36 2.06 13.21 6.46
CA SER A 36 2.09 14.38 7.33
C SER A 36 0.72 15.07 7.44
N PRO A 37 0.53 16.03 8.36
CA PRO A 37 -0.72 16.80 8.48
C PRO A 37 -1.12 17.61 7.23
N ASN A 38 -0.15 17.98 6.40
CA ASN A 38 -0.35 18.75 5.17
C ASN A 38 0.73 18.41 4.13
N ASP A 39 0.48 18.82 2.88
CA ASP A 39 1.37 18.60 1.74
C ASP A 39 1.43 19.81 0.82
N LEU A 40 2.55 20.53 0.87
CA LEU A 40 2.78 21.62 -0.08
C LEU A 40 2.79 21.14 -1.53
N ARG A 41 3.18 19.87 -1.78
CA ARG A 41 3.15 19.30 -3.13
C ARG A 41 1.72 19.16 -3.66
N SER A 42 0.76 18.79 -2.81
CA SER A 42 -0.67 18.77 -3.15
C SER A 42 -1.19 20.17 -3.46
N HIS A 43 -0.80 21.18 -2.68
CA HIS A 43 -1.16 22.57 -2.96
C HIS A 43 -0.61 23.05 -4.32
N ASP A 44 0.68 22.83 -4.54
CA ASP A 44 1.38 23.34 -5.72
C ASP A 44 0.89 22.66 -7.01
N ASN A 45 0.63 21.34 -6.97
CA ASN A 45 0.29 20.58 -8.18
C ASN A 45 -1.22 20.37 -8.39
N LEU A 46 -2.01 20.28 -7.32
CA LEU A 46 -3.44 19.99 -7.39
C LEU A 46 -4.32 21.13 -6.85
N HIS A 47 -3.71 22.25 -6.43
CA HIS A 47 -4.41 23.44 -5.96
C HIS A 47 -5.33 23.18 -4.75
N THR A 48 -4.97 22.21 -3.91
CA THR A 48 -5.64 22.01 -2.62
C THR A 48 -5.36 23.17 -1.67
N ALA A 49 -6.25 23.45 -0.73
CA ALA A 49 -5.91 24.31 0.39
C ALA A 49 -4.87 23.60 1.27
N VAL A 50 -3.86 24.32 1.78
CA VAL A 50 -2.93 23.72 2.75
C VAL A 50 -3.64 23.56 4.08
N THR A 51 -3.74 22.33 4.57
CA THR A 51 -4.35 22.06 5.87
C THR A 51 -3.54 22.68 6.99
N PRO A 52 -4.17 23.50 7.86
CA PRO A 52 -3.48 24.05 9.02
C PRO A 52 -2.90 22.94 9.89
N ASP A 53 -1.64 23.07 10.28
CA ASP A 53 -1.02 22.16 11.24
C ASP A 53 -1.59 22.40 12.63
N ARG A 54 -2.57 21.57 13.02
CA ARG A 54 -3.14 21.53 14.37
C ARG A 54 -2.57 20.36 15.18
N GLY A 55 -1.38 19.88 14.81
CA GLY A 55 -0.76 18.69 15.39
C GLY A 55 -1.62 17.45 15.17
N THR A 56 -1.86 16.71 16.24
CA THR A 56 -2.61 15.44 16.18
C THR A 56 -4.06 15.60 15.76
N TYR A 57 -4.68 16.77 15.97
CA TYR A 57 -6.06 17.03 15.53
C TYR A 57 -6.22 17.04 14.00
N SER A 58 -5.15 17.34 13.25
CA SER A 58 -5.19 17.23 11.79
C SER A 58 -5.23 15.77 11.36
N TYR A 59 -4.41 14.90 11.97
CA TYR A 59 -4.49 13.45 11.76
C TYR A 59 -5.86 12.90 12.10
N HIS A 60 -6.40 13.22 13.27
CA HIS A 60 -7.72 12.75 13.71
C HIS A 60 -8.83 13.04 12.71
N ALA A 61 -8.86 14.28 12.19
CA ALA A 61 -9.86 14.67 11.20
C ALA A 61 -9.80 13.79 9.95
N TYR A 62 -8.59 13.51 9.43
CA TYR A 62 -8.43 12.62 8.27
C TYR A 62 -8.79 11.18 8.60
N LEU A 63 -8.29 10.64 9.72
CA LEU A 63 -8.52 9.26 10.15
C LEU A 63 -10.01 8.97 10.32
N GLU A 64 -10.77 9.87 10.94
CA GLU A 64 -12.22 9.71 11.13
C GLU A 64 -12.97 9.59 9.80
N ARG A 65 -12.66 10.45 8.81
CA ARG A 65 -13.32 10.43 7.50
C ARG A 65 -12.87 9.25 6.64
N PHE A 66 -11.59 8.93 6.68
CA PHE A 66 -11.01 7.80 5.97
C PHE A 66 -11.58 6.46 6.48
N ALA A 67 -11.57 6.23 7.79
CA ALA A 67 -12.08 5.01 8.41
C ALA A 67 -13.59 4.81 8.17
N ARG A 68 -14.38 5.88 8.33
CA ARG A 68 -15.83 5.86 8.00
C ARG A 68 -16.11 5.48 6.55
N SER A 69 -15.14 5.70 5.67
CA SER A 69 -15.24 5.36 4.25
C SER A 69 -14.67 3.99 3.91
N GLY A 70 -14.29 3.17 4.91
CA GLY A 70 -13.76 1.82 4.71
C GLY A 70 -12.24 1.72 4.64
N GLY A 71 -11.52 2.82 4.87
CA GLY A 71 -10.06 2.80 5.00
C GLY A 71 -9.59 2.03 6.22
N THR A 72 -8.52 1.25 6.10
CA THR A 72 -8.01 0.38 7.18
C THR A 72 -6.51 0.49 7.41
N ALA A 73 -5.77 1.16 6.52
CA ALA A 73 -4.36 1.43 6.74
C ALA A 73 -3.91 2.75 6.13
N THR A 74 -2.88 3.33 6.72
CA THR A 74 -2.23 4.51 6.17
C THR A 74 -0.72 4.44 6.32
N GLU A 75 -0.01 5.24 5.55
CA GLU A 75 1.41 5.48 5.74
C GLU A 75 1.63 6.83 6.42
N VAL A 76 2.44 6.86 7.48
CA VAL A 76 2.78 8.08 8.23
C VAL A 76 4.30 8.17 8.37
N TRP A 77 4.86 9.37 8.21
CA TRP A 77 6.31 9.57 8.24
C TRP A 77 6.79 10.15 9.57
N MET A 78 7.88 9.58 10.08
CA MET A 78 8.70 10.18 11.13
C MET A 78 9.61 11.28 10.57
N ALA A 79 9.03 12.16 9.76
CA ALA A 79 9.74 13.26 9.11
C ALA A 79 9.97 14.43 10.08
N PRO A 80 11.04 15.23 9.91
CA PRO A 80 11.38 16.32 10.84
C PRO A 80 10.33 17.45 10.87
N TRP A 81 9.52 17.62 9.82
CA TRP A 81 8.38 18.53 9.79
C TRP A 81 7.07 17.92 10.33
N SER A 82 7.12 16.73 10.91
CA SER A 82 5.95 16.09 11.55
C SER A 82 6.34 15.27 12.78
N LEU A 83 6.27 13.93 12.70
CA LEU A 83 6.43 13.01 13.84
C LEU A 83 7.87 12.50 14.03
N GLY A 84 8.86 13.15 13.43
CA GLY A 84 10.26 12.80 13.59
C GLY A 84 10.73 12.89 15.05
N LEU A 85 11.57 11.94 15.48
CA LEU A 85 12.09 11.92 16.86
C LEU A 85 13.40 12.67 17.02
N GLU A 86 14.19 12.79 15.96
CA GLU A 86 15.52 13.40 16.00
C GLU A 86 15.72 14.28 14.77
N TRP A 87 16.29 15.46 15.00
CA TRP A 87 16.74 16.39 13.97
C TRP A 87 17.81 17.31 14.56
N ASN A 88 18.36 18.23 13.77
CA ASN A 88 19.29 19.23 14.31
C ASN A 88 18.63 20.07 15.43
N SER A 89 19.44 20.54 16.37
CA SER A 89 18.94 21.23 17.58
C SER A 89 18.51 22.68 17.35
N SER A 90 18.65 23.23 16.13
CA SER A 90 18.14 24.58 15.83
C SER A 90 16.64 24.55 15.47
N TRP A 91 16.11 23.38 15.12
CA TRP A 91 14.68 23.20 14.88
C TRP A 91 13.91 23.04 16.18
N PHE A 92 12.78 23.73 16.27
CA PHE A 92 11.92 23.71 17.45
C PHE A 92 11.49 22.29 17.80
N GLY A 93 11.61 21.92 19.08
CA GLY A 93 11.22 20.60 19.58
C GLY A 93 12.24 19.49 19.38
N PHE A 94 13.38 19.77 18.72
CA PHE A 94 14.48 18.82 18.53
C PHE A 94 15.71 19.19 19.36
N HIS A 95 16.54 18.18 19.63
CA HIS A 95 17.69 18.32 20.53
C HIS A 95 18.99 17.79 19.94
N GLY A 96 19.06 17.44 18.65
CA GLY A 96 20.25 16.83 18.04
C GLY A 96 20.33 15.31 18.24
N LEU A 97 21.37 14.71 17.67
CA LEU A 97 21.54 13.26 17.59
C LEU A 97 21.64 12.60 18.97
N GLY A 98 20.88 11.52 19.17
CA GLY A 98 20.80 10.75 20.41
C GLY A 98 19.92 11.36 21.50
N ARG A 99 19.16 12.42 21.19
CA ARG A 99 18.26 13.13 22.13
C ARG A 99 16.87 13.28 21.51
N TYR A 100 16.03 12.28 21.76
CA TYR A 100 14.68 12.15 21.17
C TYR A 100 13.71 13.23 21.67
N SER A 101 12.98 13.84 20.74
CA SER A 101 11.86 14.72 21.01
C SER A 101 10.74 13.97 21.73
N GLN A 102 10.57 14.20 23.03
CA GLN A 102 9.53 13.54 23.82
C GLN A 102 8.13 14.02 23.43
N SER A 103 7.99 15.27 22.95
CA SER A 103 6.72 15.80 22.45
C SER A 103 6.29 15.10 21.17
N ASN A 104 7.18 14.88 20.21
CA ASN A 104 6.86 14.11 19.01
C ASN A 104 6.67 12.62 19.31
N ALA A 105 7.41 12.07 20.28
CA ALA A 105 7.19 10.69 20.73
C ALA A 105 5.78 10.48 21.30
N TRP A 106 5.29 11.42 22.12
CA TRP A 106 3.93 11.40 22.63
C TRP A 106 2.89 11.63 21.50
N ARG A 107 3.15 12.53 20.56
CA ARG A 107 2.25 12.75 19.41
C ARG A 107 2.09 11.52 18.53
N LEU A 108 3.18 10.79 18.27
CA LEU A 108 3.12 9.55 17.48
C LEU A 108 2.30 8.47 18.21
N GLU A 109 2.50 8.31 19.52
CA GLU A 109 1.67 7.41 20.34
C GLU A 109 0.17 7.78 20.25
N HIS A 110 -0.14 9.07 20.37
CA HIS A 110 -1.52 9.53 20.26
C HIS A 110 -2.12 9.33 18.86
N VAL A 111 -1.33 9.50 17.79
CA VAL A 111 -1.77 9.19 16.41
C VAL A 111 -1.98 7.69 16.22
N LEU A 112 -1.15 6.85 16.83
CA LEU A 112 -1.32 5.40 16.81
C LEU A 112 -2.59 4.97 17.56
N ASP A 113 -2.85 5.52 18.75
CA ASP A 113 -4.06 5.28 19.53
C ASP A 113 -5.32 5.68 18.75
N ASP A 114 -5.31 6.86 18.15
CA ASP A 114 -6.43 7.40 17.39
C ASP A 114 -6.70 6.59 16.11
N ALA A 115 -5.64 6.26 15.35
CA ALA A 115 -5.75 5.39 14.20
C ALA A 115 -6.34 4.03 14.59
N LEU A 116 -5.84 3.40 15.66
CA LEU A 116 -6.32 2.12 16.15
C LEU A 116 -7.79 2.18 16.59
N ALA A 117 -8.20 3.25 17.29
CA ALA A 117 -9.59 3.48 17.71
C ALA A 117 -10.55 3.56 16.51
N HIS A 118 -10.05 4.02 15.37
CA HIS A 118 -10.76 4.06 14.09
C HIS A 118 -10.58 2.78 13.23
N GLY A 119 -9.89 1.75 13.72
CA GLY A 119 -9.64 0.52 12.98
C GLY A 119 -8.57 0.65 11.88
N VAL A 120 -7.78 1.73 11.91
CA VAL A 120 -6.70 2.01 10.96
C VAL A 120 -5.35 1.57 11.52
N ARG A 121 -4.52 0.96 10.68
CA ARG A 121 -3.13 0.61 10.99
C ARG A 121 -2.15 1.53 10.28
N ILE A 122 -0.98 1.75 10.85
CA ILE A 122 0.04 2.65 10.31
C ILE A 122 1.26 1.87 9.85
N ASN A 123 1.55 1.92 8.54
CA ASN A 123 2.87 1.58 8.02
C ASN A 123 3.81 2.75 8.33
N LEU A 124 4.70 2.58 9.31
CA LEU A 124 5.48 3.70 9.86
C LEU A 124 6.79 3.88 9.09
N VAL A 125 6.95 5.03 8.42
CA VAL A 125 8.21 5.39 7.74
C VAL A 125 9.19 5.95 8.74
N ILE A 126 10.26 5.20 8.98
CA ILE A 126 11.30 5.52 9.96
C ILE A 126 12.19 6.66 9.46
N SER A 127 12.51 6.68 8.17
CA SER A 127 13.35 7.70 7.55
C SER A 127 12.86 8.03 6.15
N ASN A 128 12.68 9.31 5.85
CA ASN A 128 12.41 9.76 4.49
C ASN A 128 13.72 9.98 3.71
N HIS A 129 13.74 9.71 2.41
CA HIS A 129 14.95 9.78 1.57
C HIS A 129 15.71 11.11 1.71
N GLY A 130 14.99 12.23 1.80
CA GLY A 130 15.56 13.57 1.94
C GLY A 130 16.57 13.70 3.07
N GLN A 131 16.35 13.01 4.20
CA GLN A 131 17.24 13.02 5.38
C GLN A 131 18.68 12.57 5.08
N ALA A 132 18.86 11.77 4.02
CA ALA A 132 20.16 11.31 3.54
C ALA A 132 20.55 11.90 2.18
N SER A 133 19.63 12.55 1.46
CA SER A 133 19.88 12.99 0.10
C SER A 133 20.50 14.39 0.06
N SER A 134 21.52 14.53 -0.78
CA SER A 134 22.10 15.82 -1.15
C SER A 134 21.55 16.33 -2.48
N ASP A 135 20.69 15.58 -3.18
CA ASP A 135 20.23 15.88 -4.54
C ASP A 135 18.70 15.98 -4.66
N SER A 136 17.97 14.98 -4.16
CA SER A 136 16.48 14.93 -4.17
C SER A 136 15.91 15.32 -2.81
N ASP A 137 14.89 16.18 -2.75
CA ASP A 137 14.28 16.68 -1.51
C ASP A 137 15.32 16.93 -0.41
N ARG A 138 16.31 17.77 -0.75
CA ARG A 138 17.60 17.87 -0.06
C ARG A 138 17.43 18.28 1.40
N GLU A 139 17.67 17.34 2.33
CA GLU A 139 17.65 17.63 3.77
C GLU A 139 18.94 17.22 4.49
N TRP A 140 19.95 16.69 3.78
CA TRP A 140 21.21 16.25 4.39
C TRP A 140 21.88 17.33 5.25
N GLN A 141 21.78 18.60 4.85
CA GLN A 141 22.31 19.74 5.61
C GLN A 141 21.64 19.90 6.99
N GLY A 142 20.39 19.47 7.15
CA GLY A 142 19.66 19.50 8.41
C GLY A 142 19.76 18.19 9.21
N SER A 143 20.29 17.13 8.61
CA SER A 143 20.37 15.80 9.22
C SER A 143 21.20 15.82 10.51
N PRO A 144 20.73 15.18 11.60
CA PRO A 144 21.46 15.13 12.87
C PRO A 144 22.74 14.30 12.77
N TYR A 145 22.89 13.46 11.73
CA TYR A 145 24.09 12.68 11.48
C TYR A 145 25.22 13.47 10.83
N ASN A 146 24.91 14.62 10.22
CA ASN A 146 25.88 15.48 9.59
C ASN A 146 26.78 16.13 10.66
N ALA A 147 28.11 16.08 10.48
CA ALA A 147 29.09 16.64 11.39
C ALA A 147 28.93 18.15 11.61
N ALA A 148 28.40 18.88 10.62
CA ALA A 148 28.03 20.30 10.77
C ALA A 148 26.96 20.54 11.85
N ASN A 149 26.14 19.52 12.14
CA ASN A 149 25.11 19.52 13.19
C ASN A 149 25.54 18.75 14.47
N GLY A 150 26.82 18.39 14.58
CA GLY A 150 27.36 17.62 15.70
C GLY A 150 27.25 16.10 15.55
N GLY A 151 26.88 15.60 14.36
CA GLY A 151 26.84 14.18 14.06
C GLY A 151 28.22 13.56 13.73
N PRO A 152 28.29 12.24 13.51
CA PRO A 152 29.56 11.54 13.38
C PRO A 152 30.21 11.64 11.98
N VAL A 153 29.46 11.98 10.93
CA VAL A 153 29.93 11.83 9.54
C VAL A 153 29.86 13.13 8.74
N ALA A 154 30.81 13.33 7.81
CA ALA A 154 30.89 14.55 7.01
C ALA A 154 30.02 14.48 5.75
N HIS A 155 29.83 13.28 5.21
CA HIS A 155 29.13 13.04 3.95
C HIS A 155 28.00 12.02 4.13
N SER A 156 26.89 12.21 3.41
CA SER A 156 25.71 11.35 3.55
C SER A 156 25.91 9.87 3.18
N PRO A 157 26.77 9.45 2.23
CA PRO A 157 27.01 8.02 2.00
C PRO A 157 27.53 7.28 3.24
N GLU A 158 28.24 7.97 4.13
CA GLU A 158 28.81 7.39 5.35
C GLU A 158 27.72 7.00 6.38
N LEU A 159 26.48 7.46 6.21
CA LEU A 159 25.33 6.98 7.01
C LEU A 159 25.17 5.46 6.96
N PHE A 160 25.54 4.86 5.83
CA PHE A 160 25.31 3.44 5.57
C PHE A 160 26.52 2.56 5.93
N THR A 161 27.66 3.16 6.30
CA THR A 161 28.93 2.44 6.48
C THR A 161 29.72 2.82 7.74
N ASP A 162 29.64 4.06 8.21
CA ASP A 162 30.37 4.50 9.41
C ASP A 162 29.79 3.83 10.67
N SER A 163 30.65 3.14 11.42
CA SER A 163 30.25 2.39 12.61
C SER A 163 29.55 3.23 13.69
N ARG A 164 29.89 4.51 13.82
CA ARG A 164 29.27 5.43 14.78
C ARG A 164 27.89 5.86 14.30
N ALA A 165 27.72 6.12 13.00
CA ALA A 165 26.40 6.39 12.42
C ALA A 165 25.47 5.17 12.56
N LEU A 166 25.96 3.96 12.25
CA LEU A 166 25.20 2.71 12.41
C LEU A 166 24.82 2.45 13.88
N ALA A 167 25.71 2.73 14.83
CA ALA A 167 25.40 2.61 16.26
C ALA A 167 24.33 3.61 16.73
N MET A 168 24.32 4.83 16.18
CA MET A 168 23.27 5.81 16.46
C MET A 168 21.92 5.42 15.87
N GLN A 169 21.91 4.84 14.66
CA GLN A 169 20.69 4.25 14.09
C GLN A 169 20.14 3.13 14.98
N ASP A 170 20.99 2.25 15.51
CA ASP A 170 20.53 1.19 16.43
C ASP A 170 19.95 1.72 17.72
N ARG A 171 20.54 2.78 18.26
CA ARG A 171 20.00 3.44 19.45
C ARG A 171 18.59 3.97 19.17
N SER A 172 18.39 4.58 18.00
CA SER A 172 17.08 5.05 17.55
C SER A 172 16.09 3.90 17.35
N ARG A 173 16.49 2.82 16.64
CA ARG A 173 15.68 1.59 16.48
C ARG A 173 15.26 1.03 17.82
N ARG A 174 16.18 0.88 18.78
CA ARG A 174 15.88 0.40 20.14
C ARG A 174 14.86 1.29 20.85
N TYR A 175 14.96 2.61 20.72
CA TYR A 175 13.99 3.53 21.32
C TYR A 175 12.60 3.37 20.69
N ILE A 176 12.52 3.31 19.35
CA ILE A 176 11.26 3.17 18.61
C ILE A 176 10.58 1.84 18.98
N VAL A 177 11.30 0.72 18.90
CA VAL A 177 10.76 -0.59 19.27
C VAL A 177 10.31 -0.62 20.73
N ALA A 178 11.14 -0.14 21.66
CA ALA A 178 10.79 -0.16 23.08
C ALA A 178 9.55 0.68 23.43
N ARG A 179 9.18 1.65 22.57
CA ARG A 179 8.06 2.54 22.82
C ARG A 179 6.78 2.13 22.08
N TYR A 180 6.89 1.57 20.87
CA TYR A 180 5.73 1.39 19.99
C TYR A 180 5.48 -0.04 19.53
N ALA A 181 6.42 -0.98 19.74
CA ALA A 181 6.29 -2.32 19.17
C ALA A 181 5.20 -3.18 19.83
N ASP A 182 4.68 -2.81 20.99
CA ASP A 182 3.52 -3.48 21.60
C ASP A 182 2.18 -2.93 21.09
N HIS A 183 2.20 -1.83 20.34
CA HIS A 183 1.01 -1.11 19.90
C HIS A 183 0.42 -1.73 18.62
N PRO A 184 -0.80 -2.30 18.65
CA PRO A 184 -1.38 -2.99 17.49
C PRO A 184 -1.75 -2.08 16.33
N GLY A 185 -1.80 -0.76 16.55
CA GLY A 185 -1.88 0.24 15.49
C GLY A 185 -0.68 0.25 14.54
N VAL A 186 0.46 -0.35 14.89
CA VAL A 186 1.60 -0.48 13.97
C VAL A 186 1.34 -1.61 12.98
N MET A 187 1.39 -1.30 11.68
CA MET A 187 1.31 -2.30 10.61
C MET A 187 2.67 -2.91 10.30
N GLY A 188 3.72 -2.08 10.29
CA GLY A 188 5.06 -2.47 9.88
C GLY A 188 6.06 -1.32 9.96
N TRP A 189 7.34 -1.67 9.86
CA TRP A 189 8.47 -0.74 9.91
C TRP A 189 9.03 -0.52 8.51
N LYS A 190 8.80 0.67 7.96
CA LYS A 190 9.33 1.07 6.65
C LYS A 190 10.63 1.85 6.84
N LEU A 191 11.75 1.18 6.60
CA LEU A 191 13.10 1.66 6.94
C LEU A 191 13.46 2.95 6.22
N TRP A 192 13.16 3.04 4.93
CA TRP A 192 13.34 4.23 4.12
C TRP A 192 12.14 4.48 3.21
N SER A 193 11.81 5.77 3.02
CA SER A 193 11.14 6.18 1.79
C SER A 193 12.13 6.21 0.62
N GLU A 194 11.72 5.81 -0.59
CA GLU A 194 12.45 5.94 -1.86
C GLU A 194 13.97 5.78 -1.73
N VAL A 195 14.42 4.62 -1.25
CA VAL A 195 15.80 4.42 -0.80
C VAL A 195 16.84 4.63 -1.91
N ASN A 196 16.46 4.48 -3.17
CA ASN A 196 17.29 4.77 -4.34
C ASN A 196 17.53 6.27 -4.58
N LEU A 197 16.82 7.17 -3.90
CA LEU A 197 17.07 8.61 -3.88
C LEU A 197 18.07 9.02 -2.77
N THR A 198 18.56 8.04 -2.01
CA THR A 198 19.62 8.21 -1.01
C THR A 198 20.98 7.79 -1.60
N PRO A 199 22.11 8.19 -0.99
CA PRO A 199 23.43 7.80 -1.45
C PRO A 199 23.86 6.39 -0.99
N ILE A 200 22.90 5.51 -0.67
CA ILE A 200 23.18 4.14 -0.18
C ILE A 200 24.03 3.33 -1.16
N GLY A 201 23.78 3.51 -2.47
CA GLY A 201 24.54 2.92 -3.57
C GLY A 201 24.82 1.42 -3.38
N ALA A 202 26.09 1.04 -3.56
CA ALA A 202 26.55 -0.35 -3.47
C ALA A 202 26.38 -0.99 -2.08
N ASN A 203 26.12 -0.20 -1.02
CA ASN A 203 25.90 -0.72 0.32
C ASN A 203 24.48 -1.24 0.54
N SER A 204 23.57 -1.03 -0.41
CA SER A 204 22.13 -1.30 -0.27
C SER A 204 21.82 -2.69 0.28
N VAL A 205 22.31 -3.76 -0.36
CA VAL A 205 22.05 -5.13 0.10
C VAL A 205 22.59 -5.41 1.50
N ALA A 206 23.84 -4.98 1.78
CA ALA A 206 24.49 -5.24 3.06
C ALA A 206 23.82 -4.48 4.20
N TRP A 207 23.49 -3.21 3.98
CA TRP A 207 22.81 -2.36 4.95
C TRP A 207 21.39 -2.86 5.24
N HIS A 208 20.60 -3.19 4.21
CA HIS A 208 19.23 -3.69 4.43
C HIS A 208 19.21 -5.00 5.22
N ARG A 209 20.12 -5.95 4.90
CA ARG A 209 20.24 -7.21 5.67
C ARG A 209 20.50 -6.92 7.15
N GLN A 210 21.54 -6.12 7.42
CA GLN A 210 21.96 -5.80 8.78
C GLN A 210 20.90 -4.99 9.54
N ALA A 211 20.26 -4.01 8.90
CA ALA A 211 19.21 -3.21 9.52
C ALA A 211 17.98 -4.06 9.86
N ALA A 212 17.52 -4.89 8.93
CA ALA A 212 16.34 -5.74 9.16
C ALA A 212 16.59 -6.84 10.19
N ASP A 213 17.75 -7.51 10.19
CA ASP A 213 18.14 -8.46 11.25
C ASP A 213 18.08 -7.81 12.65
N ARG A 214 18.47 -6.53 12.75
CA ARG A 214 18.41 -5.78 14.02
C ARG A 214 16.99 -5.42 14.44
N TRP A 215 16.12 -5.05 13.50
CA TRP A 215 14.70 -4.84 13.79
C TRP A 215 14.05 -6.11 14.31
N HIS A 216 14.25 -7.24 13.62
CA HIS A 216 13.72 -8.54 14.06
C HIS A 216 14.29 -9.00 15.40
N GLY A 217 15.55 -8.68 15.69
CA GLY A 217 16.17 -9.00 16.98
C GLY A 217 15.64 -8.17 18.16
N LEU A 218 15.07 -6.99 17.90
CA LEU A 218 14.51 -6.09 18.92
C LEU A 218 12.99 -6.28 19.09
N ASP A 219 12.26 -6.37 17.98
CA ASP A 219 10.80 -6.42 17.97
C ASP A 219 10.28 -7.84 18.22
N VAL A 220 10.00 -8.14 19.49
CA VAL A 220 9.44 -9.42 19.92
C VAL A 220 8.01 -9.68 19.42
N TYR A 221 7.28 -8.63 19.02
CA TYR A 221 5.93 -8.72 18.45
C TYR A 221 5.95 -9.11 16.98
N ARG A 222 7.12 -8.98 16.33
CA ARG A 222 7.40 -9.39 14.95
C ARG A 222 6.56 -8.64 13.91
N HIS A 223 6.51 -7.32 14.02
CA HIS A 223 5.98 -6.52 12.93
C HIS A 223 6.83 -6.70 11.67
N PRO A 224 6.20 -6.66 10.49
CA PRO A 224 6.90 -6.80 9.22
C PRO A 224 7.77 -5.57 8.92
N VAL A 225 8.94 -5.81 8.33
CA VAL A 225 9.94 -4.79 7.95
C VAL A 225 10.01 -4.65 6.42
N THR A 226 10.07 -3.42 5.93
CA THR A 226 10.21 -3.11 4.50
C THR A 226 11.11 -1.90 4.25
N THR A 227 11.42 -1.65 2.99
CA THR A 227 11.86 -0.37 2.41
C THR A 227 11.07 -0.16 1.11
N HIS A 228 11.17 1.00 0.45
CA HIS A 228 10.67 1.11 -0.93
C HIS A 228 11.57 1.92 -1.84
N TRP A 229 11.23 1.90 -3.13
CA TRP A 229 11.94 2.56 -4.21
C TRP A 229 11.00 3.50 -4.97
N ALA A 230 11.55 4.63 -5.42
CA ALA A 230 10.87 5.62 -6.24
C ALA A 230 10.43 5.06 -7.60
N ASP A 231 9.65 5.86 -8.34
CA ASP A 231 9.08 5.56 -9.65
C ASP A 231 8.05 4.41 -9.61
N ASP A 232 8.44 3.20 -10.05
CA ASP A 232 7.58 2.02 -10.03
C ASP A 232 8.37 0.74 -9.78
N TYR A 233 7.71 -0.41 -9.89
CA TYR A 233 8.31 -1.75 -9.73
C TYR A 233 9.60 -1.98 -10.52
N ARG A 234 9.83 -1.25 -11.62
CA ARG A 234 11.05 -1.35 -12.43
C ARG A 234 12.27 -0.75 -11.74
N SER A 235 12.09 0.11 -10.74
CA SER A 235 13.18 0.68 -9.94
C SER A 235 13.51 -0.17 -8.70
N ALA A 236 12.65 -1.11 -8.32
CA ALA A 236 12.88 -1.98 -7.17
C ALA A 236 14.18 -2.79 -7.29
N GLU A 237 15.04 -2.72 -6.27
CA GLU A 237 16.27 -3.49 -6.25
C GLU A 237 15.99 -4.96 -5.89
N LEU A 238 15.90 -5.82 -6.91
CA LEU A 238 15.54 -7.23 -6.75
C LEU A 238 16.44 -7.98 -5.75
N ALA A 239 17.71 -7.59 -5.62
CA ALA A 239 18.62 -8.19 -4.65
C ALA A 239 18.17 -7.92 -3.20
N VAL A 240 17.70 -6.71 -2.90
CA VAL A 240 17.15 -6.34 -1.59
C VAL A 240 15.77 -6.97 -1.39
N VAL A 241 14.90 -6.93 -2.41
CA VAL A 241 13.59 -7.60 -2.34
C VAL A 241 13.74 -9.10 -2.07
N SER A 242 14.80 -9.74 -2.55
CA SER A 242 15.06 -11.17 -2.33
C SER A 242 15.55 -11.52 -0.92
N LEU A 243 15.99 -10.55 -0.10
CA LEU A 243 16.52 -10.81 1.24
C LEU A 243 15.44 -11.41 2.15
N PRO A 244 15.65 -12.57 2.80
CA PRO A 244 14.64 -13.14 3.70
C PRO A 244 14.30 -12.23 4.89
N GLN A 245 15.18 -11.29 5.24
CA GLN A 245 14.97 -10.28 6.28
C GLN A 245 13.99 -9.15 5.89
N LEU A 246 13.75 -8.93 4.59
CA LEU A 246 12.77 -7.93 4.15
C LEU A 246 11.42 -8.63 4.02
N ASP A 247 10.49 -8.40 4.95
CA ASP A 247 9.29 -9.22 5.08
C ASP A 247 8.28 -8.98 3.95
N PHE A 248 8.23 -7.75 3.44
CA PHE A 248 7.39 -7.39 2.31
C PHE A 248 8.09 -6.43 1.35
N ALA A 249 7.58 -6.39 0.12
CA ALA A 249 8.02 -5.45 -0.90
C ALA A 249 7.07 -4.25 -0.91
N CYS A 250 7.62 -3.08 -0.64
CA CYS A 250 6.92 -1.83 -0.81
C CYS A 250 7.50 -1.11 -2.04
N ILE A 251 6.65 -0.52 -2.87
CA ILE A 251 7.02 0.18 -4.11
C ILE A 251 6.12 1.38 -4.34
N ASP A 252 6.52 2.24 -5.26
CA ASP A 252 5.63 3.22 -5.87
C ASP A 252 4.99 2.68 -7.15
N ALA A 253 4.04 3.43 -7.68
CA ALA A 253 3.42 3.16 -8.99
C ALA A 253 3.30 4.44 -9.83
N TYR A 254 4.29 5.32 -9.78
CA TYR A 254 4.40 6.48 -10.67
C TYR A 254 4.87 6.07 -12.06
N TYR A 255 3.98 6.18 -13.05
CA TYR A 255 4.23 5.69 -14.41
C TYR A 255 4.31 6.82 -15.44
N ARG A 256 4.89 6.52 -16.60
CA ARG A 256 5.08 7.51 -17.68
C ARG A 256 4.18 7.30 -18.88
N ARG A 257 4.03 6.05 -19.34
CA ARG A 257 3.33 5.72 -20.60
C ARG A 257 2.21 4.69 -20.46
N ASP A 258 2.25 3.92 -19.38
CA ASP A 258 1.29 2.84 -19.12
C ASP A 258 0.00 3.40 -18.50
N ILE A 259 -0.91 2.51 -18.10
CA ILE A 259 -2.01 2.83 -17.20
C ILE A 259 -1.75 2.19 -15.83
N LEU A 260 -2.32 2.75 -14.76
CA LEU A 260 -2.14 2.22 -13.40
C LEU A 260 -2.41 0.71 -13.30
N ALA A 261 -3.49 0.22 -13.94
CA ALA A 261 -3.85 -1.20 -13.89
C ALA A 261 -2.75 -2.12 -14.47
N ASP A 262 -2.07 -1.69 -15.54
CA ASP A 262 -0.96 -2.44 -16.12
C ASP A 262 0.30 -2.37 -15.25
N VAL A 263 0.55 -1.23 -14.61
CA VAL A 263 1.67 -1.08 -13.67
C VAL A 263 1.49 -2.05 -12.49
N LEU A 264 0.28 -2.13 -11.92
CA LEU A 264 -0.06 -3.07 -10.84
C LEU A 264 0.03 -4.53 -11.31
N MET A 265 -0.47 -4.86 -12.50
CA MET A 265 -0.38 -6.23 -13.00
C MET A 265 1.08 -6.64 -13.25
N ASN A 266 1.88 -5.74 -13.82
CA ASN A 266 3.27 -6.02 -14.14
C ASN A 266 4.18 -5.99 -12.91
N SER A 267 3.86 -5.22 -11.87
CA SER A 267 4.62 -5.24 -10.62
C SER A 267 4.63 -6.61 -9.95
N THR A 268 3.61 -7.43 -10.22
CA THR A 268 3.50 -8.79 -9.68
C THR A 268 3.95 -9.83 -10.71
N LEU A 269 3.46 -9.76 -11.95
CA LEU A 269 3.57 -10.84 -12.95
C LEU A 269 4.60 -10.63 -14.05
N ASN A 270 5.27 -9.47 -14.14
CA ASN A 270 6.23 -9.24 -15.21
C ASN A 270 7.34 -10.33 -15.20
N PRO A 271 7.67 -10.98 -16.32
CA PRO A 271 8.64 -12.08 -16.34
C PRO A 271 10.04 -11.68 -15.84
N ALA A 272 10.50 -10.47 -16.13
CA ALA A 272 11.83 -9.99 -15.75
C ALA A 272 11.86 -9.30 -14.39
N ARG A 273 10.80 -8.56 -14.03
CA ARG A 273 10.78 -7.63 -12.89
C ARG A 273 9.65 -7.86 -11.89
N GLY A 274 8.67 -8.73 -12.18
CA GLY A 274 7.53 -8.99 -11.32
C GLY A 274 7.94 -9.56 -9.97
N LEU A 275 7.47 -8.94 -8.89
CA LEU A 275 7.93 -9.16 -7.52
C LEU A 275 7.26 -10.38 -6.86
N ALA A 276 6.16 -10.90 -7.43
CA ALA A 276 5.46 -12.06 -6.86
C ALA A 276 6.35 -13.31 -6.80
N ARG A 277 7.42 -13.35 -7.62
CA ARG A 277 8.44 -14.42 -7.61
C ARG A 277 9.12 -14.63 -6.26
N PHE A 278 9.11 -13.61 -5.39
CA PHE A 278 9.76 -13.68 -4.08
C PHE A 278 8.84 -14.23 -2.98
N GLY A 279 7.56 -14.48 -3.28
CA GLY A 279 6.61 -15.07 -2.32
C GLY A 279 6.35 -14.19 -1.10
N LYS A 280 6.36 -12.87 -1.29
CA LYS A 280 6.20 -11.85 -0.24
C LYS A 280 5.00 -10.97 -0.50
N PRO A 281 4.45 -10.29 0.51
CA PRO A 281 3.44 -9.28 0.29
C PRO A 281 4.00 -8.15 -0.55
N ILE A 282 3.20 -7.62 -1.48
CA ILE A 282 3.54 -6.47 -2.32
C ILE A 282 2.52 -5.38 -2.03
N LEU A 283 3.00 -4.20 -1.61
CA LEU A 283 2.16 -3.06 -1.29
C LEU A 283 2.67 -1.82 -2.01
N VAL A 284 1.79 -1.12 -2.71
CA VAL A 284 2.10 0.19 -3.29
C VAL A 284 1.87 1.25 -2.23
N SER A 285 2.92 1.93 -1.77
CA SER A 285 2.81 2.99 -0.76
C SER A 285 2.56 4.39 -1.35
N GLU A 286 2.85 4.58 -2.63
CA GLU A 286 2.62 5.84 -3.31
C GLU A 286 2.18 5.62 -4.75
N TYR A 287 1.14 6.35 -5.15
CA TYR A 287 0.69 6.49 -6.54
C TYR A 287 -0.17 7.74 -6.70
N GLY A 288 -0.58 8.01 -7.94
CA GLY A 288 -1.49 9.10 -8.30
C GLY A 288 -0.93 9.87 -9.50
N GLY A 289 -0.93 9.23 -10.66
CA GLY A 289 -0.31 9.73 -11.87
C GLY A 289 1.21 9.61 -11.83
N ARG A 290 1.87 10.76 -12.00
CA ARG A 290 3.33 10.90 -11.87
C ARG A 290 3.67 11.46 -10.50
N GLU A 291 4.96 11.58 -10.21
CA GLU A 291 5.49 12.13 -8.95
C GLU A 291 5.04 13.58 -8.66
N PHE A 292 4.55 14.30 -9.68
CA PHE A 292 3.98 15.64 -9.59
C PHE A 292 2.48 15.68 -9.92
N GLY A 293 1.81 14.53 -9.86
CA GLY A 293 0.37 14.38 -10.05
C GLY A 293 -0.04 14.09 -11.48
N ALA A 294 -1.32 14.27 -11.74
CA ALA A 294 -1.98 14.11 -13.02
C ALA A 294 -3.25 15.00 -13.03
N PRO A 295 -3.89 15.20 -14.20
CA PRO A 295 -5.20 15.84 -14.24
C PRO A 295 -6.20 15.19 -13.27
N SER A 296 -7.01 16.01 -12.62
CA SER A 296 -7.95 15.56 -11.57
C SER A 296 -8.88 14.41 -12.02
N ALA A 297 -9.33 14.42 -13.28
CA ALA A 297 -10.15 13.34 -13.83
C ALA A 297 -9.38 12.01 -13.89
N GLN A 298 -8.12 12.04 -14.35
CA GLN A 298 -7.24 10.86 -14.38
C GLN A 298 -7.00 10.34 -12.96
N LEU A 299 -6.70 11.22 -11.99
CA LEU A 299 -6.54 10.82 -10.58
C LEU A 299 -7.80 10.17 -10.01
N ALA A 300 -8.99 10.66 -10.36
CA ALA A 300 -10.24 10.07 -9.93
C ALA A 300 -10.44 8.67 -10.51
N ALA A 301 -10.11 8.46 -11.79
CA ALA A 301 -10.17 7.15 -12.42
C ALA A 301 -9.15 6.16 -11.82
N GLU A 302 -7.91 6.62 -11.57
CA GLU A 302 -6.88 5.86 -10.89
C GLU A 302 -7.32 5.45 -9.47
N LEU A 303 -7.87 6.38 -8.69
CA LEU A 303 -8.40 6.08 -7.36
C LEU A 303 -9.53 5.04 -7.42
N ALA A 304 -10.50 5.22 -8.33
CA ALA A 304 -11.63 4.32 -8.51
C ALA A 304 -11.21 2.88 -8.89
N CYS A 305 -10.18 2.71 -9.72
CA CYS A 305 -9.74 1.38 -10.15
C CYS A 305 -8.69 0.70 -9.26
N SER A 306 -7.92 1.47 -8.48
CA SER A 306 -6.72 1.00 -7.75
C SER A 306 -6.98 -0.22 -6.85
N GLY A 307 -8.04 -0.20 -6.04
CA GLY A 307 -8.40 -1.29 -5.13
C GLY A 307 -8.72 -2.60 -5.87
N PHE A 308 -9.52 -2.53 -6.92
CA PHE A 308 -9.87 -3.73 -7.69
C PHE A 308 -8.71 -4.25 -8.54
N ALA A 309 -7.97 -3.36 -9.20
CA ALA A 309 -6.82 -3.73 -10.02
C ALA A 309 -5.72 -4.38 -9.17
N SER A 310 -5.43 -3.84 -7.99
CA SER A 310 -4.44 -4.39 -7.07
C SER A 310 -4.85 -5.74 -6.50
N LEU A 311 -6.14 -5.91 -6.14
CA LEU A 311 -6.72 -7.18 -5.70
C LEU A 311 -6.52 -8.30 -6.74
N VAL A 312 -6.92 -8.06 -7.99
CA VAL A 312 -6.81 -9.08 -9.05
C VAL A 312 -5.36 -9.29 -9.53
N SER A 313 -4.47 -8.34 -9.25
CA SER A 313 -3.02 -8.47 -9.49
C SER A 313 -2.31 -9.26 -8.38
N GLY A 314 -2.95 -9.51 -7.25
CA GLY A 314 -2.33 -10.22 -6.12
C GLY A 314 -1.48 -9.34 -5.21
N HIS A 315 -1.74 -8.03 -5.16
CA HIS A 315 -1.15 -7.19 -4.13
C HIS A 315 -1.74 -7.53 -2.76
N ALA A 316 -0.95 -7.27 -1.72
CA ALA A 316 -1.31 -7.53 -0.35
C ALA A 316 -2.24 -6.46 0.26
N GLY A 317 -2.53 -5.38 -0.48
CA GLY A 317 -3.40 -4.29 -0.07
C GLY A 317 -3.77 -3.38 -1.24
N MET A 318 -4.72 -2.47 -1.00
CA MET A 318 -5.01 -1.36 -1.90
C MET A 318 -3.82 -0.38 -1.89
N PRO A 319 -3.38 0.11 -3.06
CA PRO A 319 -2.38 1.16 -3.17
C PRO A 319 -2.73 2.39 -2.33
N MET A 320 -1.72 3.03 -1.74
CA MET A 320 -1.87 4.23 -0.92
C MET A 320 -1.66 5.48 -1.78
N LEU A 321 -2.75 6.23 -2.04
CA LEU A 321 -2.69 7.42 -2.90
C LEU A 321 -1.93 8.54 -2.19
N TRP A 322 -0.98 9.20 -2.88
CA TRP A 322 -0.22 10.31 -2.32
C TRP A 322 -1.07 11.55 -2.01
N TRP A 323 -2.11 11.80 -2.80
CA TRP A 323 -2.84 13.08 -2.79
C TRP A 323 -3.97 13.14 -1.75
N TRP A 324 -3.70 12.91 -0.46
CA TRP A 324 -4.75 12.83 0.57
C TRP A 324 -5.53 14.13 0.78
N GLU A 325 -4.89 15.30 0.69
CA GLU A 325 -5.60 16.58 0.81
C GLU A 325 -6.60 16.76 -0.34
N TRP A 326 -6.25 16.26 -1.53
CA TRP A 326 -7.16 16.25 -2.68
C TRP A 326 -8.31 15.27 -2.48
N VAL A 327 -8.07 14.12 -1.86
CA VAL A 327 -9.15 13.19 -1.48
C VAL A 327 -10.10 13.85 -0.49
N ASP A 328 -9.56 14.40 0.60
CA ASP A 328 -10.32 14.97 1.71
C ASP A 328 -11.17 16.17 1.29
N GLN A 329 -10.56 17.13 0.61
CA GLN A 329 -11.24 18.39 0.25
C GLN A 329 -12.23 18.24 -0.89
N GLY A 330 -12.11 17.17 -1.68
CA GLY A 330 -13.07 16.85 -2.73
C GLY A 330 -14.07 15.77 -2.38
N ASP A 331 -14.11 15.32 -1.12
CA ASP A 331 -15.00 14.24 -0.64
C ASP A 331 -14.87 12.95 -1.47
N ARG A 332 -13.65 12.62 -1.92
CA ARG A 332 -13.39 11.52 -2.88
C ARG A 332 -13.18 10.18 -2.19
N TRP A 333 -14.03 9.88 -1.21
CA TRP A 333 -13.86 8.71 -0.36
C TRP A 333 -14.54 7.43 -0.86
N ALA A 334 -15.48 7.55 -1.80
CA ALA A 334 -16.30 6.43 -2.27
C ALA A 334 -15.50 5.17 -2.69
N PRO A 335 -14.34 5.28 -3.39
CA PRO A 335 -13.59 4.10 -3.84
C PRO A 335 -13.10 3.19 -2.70
N TYR A 336 -12.75 3.73 -1.53
CA TYR A 336 -12.34 2.92 -0.37
C TYR A 336 -13.50 2.03 0.12
N GLY A 337 -14.71 2.59 0.16
CA GLY A 337 -15.90 1.86 0.60
C GLY A 337 -16.36 0.86 -0.43
N ALA A 338 -16.18 1.17 -1.72
CA ALA A 338 -16.55 0.29 -2.81
C ALA A 338 -15.74 -1.02 -2.78
N ILE A 339 -14.42 -0.93 -2.66
CA ILE A 339 -13.58 -2.13 -2.53
C ILE A 339 -13.85 -2.86 -1.20
N ALA A 340 -14.04 -2.14 -0.09
CA ALA A 340 -14.36 -2.75 1.21
C ALA A 340 -15.62 -3.63 1.14
N ARG A 341 -16.70 -3.12 0.52
CA ARG A 341 -17.94 -3.89 0.31
C ARG A 341 -17.74 -5.07 -0.63
N PHE A 342 -16.94 -4.92 -1.68
CA PHE A 342 -16.68 -6.00 -2.61
C PHE A 342 -15.90 -7.15 -1.98
N ILE A 343 -14.92 -6.88 -1.12
CA ILE A 343 -14.11 -7.93 -0.47
C ILE A 343 -14.69 -8.42 0.86
N ASP A 344 -15.84 -7.90 1.29
CA ASP A 344 -16.49 -8.36 2.51
C ASP A 344 -16.78 -9.87 2.46
N GLY A 345 -16.42 -10.57 3.54
CA GLY A 345 -16.51 -12.02 3.64
C GLY A 345 -15.54 -12.82 2.77
N GLU A 346 -14.63 -12.19 2.03
CA GLU A 346 -13.64 -12.88 1.22
C GLU A 346 -12.37 -13.25 2.01
N ASP A 347 -11.68 -14.28 1.53
CA ASP A 347 -10.30 -14.59 1.90
C ASP A 347 -9.58 -15.04 0.65
N ILE A 348 -8.65 -14.22 0.17
CA ILE A 348 -7.97 -14.47 -1.12
C ILE A 348 -6.75 -15.38 -0.99
N ARG A 349 -6.38 -15.76 0.24
CA ARG A 349 -5.23 -16.63 0.49
C ARG A 349 -5.46 -18.04 -0.09
N GLY A 350 -4.37 -18.71 -0.41
CA GLY A 350 -4.32 -20.11 -0.80
C GLY A 350 -3.12 -20.43 -1.68
N THR A 351 -2.48 -21.58 -1.46
CA THR A 351 -1.24 -21.99 -2.16
C THR A 351 -1.39 -22.12 -3.68
N ARG A 352 -2.61 -22.37 -4.17
CA ARG A 352 -2.95 -22.41 -5.61
C ARG A 352 -3.64 -21.15 -6.10
N ALA A 353 -3.74 -20.13 -5.25
CA ALA A 353 -4.36 -18.86 -5.62
C ALA A 353 -3.43 -18.06 -6.53
N GLY A 354 -3.97 -17.31 -7.48
CA GLY A 354 -3.17 -16.48 -8.37
C GLY A 354 -3.97 -15.69 -9.38
N SER A 355 -3.31 -14.69 -9.96
CA SER A 355 -3.88 -13.86 -11.01
C SER A 355 -4.01 -14.61 -12.34
N ALA A 356 -5.06 -14.32 -13.08
CA ALA A 356 -5.29 -14.80 -14.43
C ALA A 356 -5.78 -13.65 -15.32
N LYS A 357 -5.19 -13.50 -16.50
CA LYS A 357 -5.74 -12.66 -17.56
C LYS A 357 -6.97 -13.35 -18.13
N LEU A 358 -8.05 -12.60 -18.27
CA LEU A 358 -9.29 -13.04 -18.91
C LEU A 358 -9.51 -12.19 -20.17
N TYR A 359 -10.48 -12.58 -20.98
CA TYR A 359 -10.89 -11.79 -22.14
C TYR A 359 -12.28 -11.23 -21.93
N ALA A 360 -12.45 -9.92 -22.12
CA ALA A 360 -13.74 -9.26 -22.07
C ALA A 360 -13.88 -8.27 -23.23
N ILE A 361 -15.07 -8.22 -23.81
CA ILE A 361 -15.43 -7.29 -24.88
C ILE A 361 -16.80 -6.69 -24.58
N ALA A 362 -16.98 -5.39 -24.77
CA ALA A 362 -18.28 -4.72 -24.70
C ALA A 362 -18.33 -3.55 -25.68
N ALA A 363 -19.50 -3.29 -26.27
CA ALA A 363 -19.69 -2.26 -27.30
C ALA A 363 -18.62 -2.31 -28.42
N GLY A 364 -18.20 -3.52 -28.83
CA GLY A 364 -17.18 -3.75 -29.86
C GLY A 364 -15.73 -3.45 -29.45
N ARG A 365 -15.46 -3.20 -28.16
CA ARG A 365 -14.14 -2.82 -27.63
C ARG A 365 -13.62 -3.88 -26.67
N GLU A 366 -12.36 -4.27 -26.84
CA GLU A 366 -11.67 -5.11 -25.85
C GLU A 366 -11.43 -4.30 -24.57
N LEU A 367 -11.64 -4.96 -23.44
CA LEU A 367 -11.49 -4.37 -22.10
C LEU A 367 -10.32 -5.00 -21.38
N TRP A 368 -9.74 -4.25 -20.43
CA TRP A 368 -8.75 -4.82 -19.53
C TRP A 368 -9.49 -5.68 -18.51
N CYS A 369 -9.15 -6.97 -18.42
CA CYS A 369 -9.88 -7.93 -17.62
C CYS A 369 -8.97 -8.98 -16.99
N HIS A 370 -9.00 -9.05 -15.66
CA HIS A 370 -8.20 -9.97 -14.87
C HIS A 370 -8.99 -10.48 -13.68
N ALA A 371 -8.54 -11.59 -13.11
CA ALA A 371 -9.12 -12.16 -11.91
C ALA A 371 -8.09 -12.77 -10.98
N TRP A 372 -8.34 -12.69 -9.68
CA TRP A 372 -7.71 -13.54 -8.69
C TRP A 372 -8.51 -14.84 -8.54
N ARG A 373 -7.87 -15.97 -8.86
CA ARG A 373 -8.48 -17.29 -8.80
C ARG A 373 -7.95 -18.03 -7.59
N ARG A 374 -8.82 -18.68 -6.83
CA ARG A 374 -8.47 -19.72 -5.87
C ARG A 374 -9.48 -20.86 -5.97
N GLN A 375 -9.28 -21.92 -5.19
CA GLN A 375 -10.20 -23.05 -5.21
C GLN A 375 -11.63 -22.61 -4.85
N GLY A 376 -12.57 -22.85 -5.76
CA GLY A 376 -13.99 -22.55 -5.58
C GLY A 376 -14.39 -21.07 -5.60
N ARG A 377 -13.43 -20.14 -5.80
CA ARG A 377 -13.69 -18.69 -5.80
C ARG A 377 -12.85 -18.00 -6.89
N ILE A 378 -13.49 -17.12 -7.65
CA ILE A 378 -12.82 -16.20 -8.57
C ILE A 378 -13.35 -14.80 -8.30
N LEU A 379 -12.46 -13.87 -8.01
CA LEU A 379 -12.75 -12.45 -7.89
C LEU A 379 -12.19 -11.77 -9.13
N GLY A 380 -13.03 -11.14 -9.93
CA GLY A 380 -12.63 -10.56 -11.20
C GLY A 380 -12.98 -9.09 -11.34
N TYR A 381 -12.24 -8.43 -12.22
CA TYR A 381 -12.36 -7.01 -12.49
C TYR A 381 -12.21 -6.75 -13.99
N VAL A 382 -13.04 -5.84 -14.49
CA VAL A 382 -13.12 -5.41 -15.88
C VAL A 382 -13.08 -3.89 -15.89
N LEU A 383 -12.24 -3.28 -16.74
CA LEU A 383 -12.19 -1.82 -16.89
C LEU A 383 -12.01 -1.42 -18.36
N ASP A 384 -12.55 -0.25 -18.71
CA ASP A 384 -12.30 0.44 -19.97
C ASP A 384 -10.91 1.09 -19.94
N PRO A 385 -9.94 0.55 -20.70
CA PRO A 385 -8.56 1.03 -20.63
C PRO A 385 -8.42 2.46 -21.17
N GLU A 386 -9.38 2.94 -21.99
CA GLU A 386 -9.34 4.32 -22.46
C GLU A 386 -9.83 5.29 -21.38
N TRP A 387 -10.80 4.90 -20.55
CA TRP A 387 -11.25 5.74 -19.44
C TRP A 387 -10.14 5.96 -18.42
N VAL A 388 -9.40 4.93 -18.02
CA VAL A 388 -8.36 5.06 -17.00
C VAL A 388 -7.20 5.97 -17.44
N LYS A 389 -6.98 6.18 -18.75
CA LYS A 389 -5.89 7.03 -19.26
C LYS A 389 -6.07 8.51 -18.92
N ASP A 390 -7.30 9.01 -18.97
CA ASP A 390 -7.59 10.45 -18.80
C ASP A 390 -8.73 10.75 -17.82
N GLY A 391 -9.54 9.75 -17.47
CA GLY A 391 -10.70 9.83 -16.59
C GLY A 391 -11.92 10.53 -17.19
N VAL A 392 -11.95 10.81 -18.49
CA VAL A 392 -12.99 11.63 -19.12
C VAL A 392 -14.08 10.80 -19.78
N ARG A 393 -13.77 9.57 -20.19
CA ARG A 393 -14.71 8.72 -20.94
C ARG A 393 -15.84 8.17 -20.06
N GLU A 394 -17.09 8.29 -20.52
CA GLU A 394 -18.29 7.86 -19.76
C GLU A 394 -19.30 7.04 -20.57
N ASP A 395 -18.88 6.49 -21.70
CA ASP A 395 -19.77 5.72 -22.58
C ASP A 395 -20.37 4.48 -21.87
N ASP A 396 -21.64 4.18 -22.18
CA ASP A 396 -22.26 2.92 -21.78
C ASP A 396 -21.62 1.74 -22.55
N LEU A 397 -21.11 0.76 -21.81
CA LEU A 397 -20.55 -0.49 -22.30
C LEU A 397 -21.63 -1.57 -22.24
N SER A 398 -22.38 -1.70 -23.34
CA SER A 398 -23.45 -2.69 -23.49
C SER A 398 -23.01 -3.94 -24.26
N GLN A 399 -23.86 -4.98 -24.24
CA GLN A 399 -23.63 -6.25 -24.95
C GLN A 399 -22.30 -6.91 -24.56
N GLY A 400 -21.90 -6.75 -23.31
CA GLY A 400 -20.64 -7.26 -22.81
C GLY A 400 -20.60 -8.79 -22.75
N ARG A 401 -19.43 -9.36 -23.05
CA ARG A 401 -19.15 -10.79 -22.88
C ARG A 401 -17.82 -10.97 -22.17
N LEU A 402 -17.82 -11.79 -21.11
CA LEU A 402 -16.64 -12.23 -20.39
C LEU A 402 -16.34 -13.69 -20.76
N GLN A 403 -15.11 -13.98 -21.17
CA GLN A 403 -14.59 -15.34 -21.30
C GLN A 403 -13.74 -15.67 -20.06
N ALA A 404 -14.33 -16.44 -19.15
CA ALA A 404 -13.71 -16.80 -17.87
C ALA A 404 -12.71 -17.99 -17.99
N GLY A 405 -12.52 -18.51 -19.20
CA GLY A 405 -11.65 -19.64 -19.50
C GLY A 405 -12.32 -21.00 -19.27
N VAL A 406 -11.50 -22.03 -19.08
CA VAL A 406 -11.98 -23.40 -18.84
C VAL A 406 -12.24 -23.63 -17.35
N ILE A 407 -13.40 -24.22 -17.05
CA ILE A 407 -13.87 -24.50 -15.70
C ILE A 407 -14.38 -25.94 -15.58
N ASP A 408 -14.38 -26.49 -14.37
CA ASP A 408 -14.94 -27.82 -14.08
C ASP A 408 -16.48 -27.86 -14.22
N ALA A 409 -17.06 -29.05 -14.30
CA ALA A 409 -18.51 -29.20 -14.23
C ALA A 409 -19.04 -28.88 -12.82
N GLY A 410 -20.32 -28.49 -12.72
CA GLY A 410 -21.03 -28.28 -11.47
C GLY A 410 -21.63 -26.88 -11.33
N GLY A 411 -22.46 -26.71 -10.29
CA GLY A 411 -23.16 -25.48 -9.97
C GLY A 411 -22.24 -24.36 -9.47
N MET A 412 -22.59 -23.12 -9.81
CA MET A 412 -21.94 -21.91 -9.30
C MET A 412 -22.88 -20.72 -9.36
N ALA A 413 -22.58 -19.70 -8.56
CA ALA A 413 -23.17 -18.38 -8.68
C ALA A 413 -22.19 -17.41 -9.35
N ILE A 414 -22.68 -16.60 -10.28
CA ILE A 414 -22.04 -15.38 -10.76
C ILE A 414 -22.72 -14.20 -10.07
N GLU A 415 -21.92 -13.30 -9.52
CA GLU A 415 -22.38 -12.00 -9.05
C GLU A 415 -21.69 -10.91 -9.85
N TRP A 416 -22.47 -9.96 -10.35
CA TRP A 416 -21.96 -8.74 -10.98
C TRP A 416 -22.06 -7.58 -9.99
N TRP A 417 -21.04 -6.74 -9.96
CA TRP A 417 -20.89 -5.67 -8.98
C TRP A 417 -20.54 -4.35 -9.66
N ASP A 418 -21.25 -3.31 -9.28
CA ASP A 418 -20.89 -1.92 -9.56
C ASP A 418 -19.59 -1.61 -8.81
N ALA A 419 -18.50 -1.35 -9.54
CA ALA A 419 -17.20 -1.12 -8.94
C ALA A 419 -17.04 0.31 -8.39
N ASP A 420 -17.82 1.29 -8.83
CA ASP A 420 -17.82 2.64 -8.28
C ASP A 420 -18.51 2.64 -6.90
N ARG A 421 -19.56 1.83 -6.75
CA ARG A 421 -20.37 1.77 -5.53
C ARG A 421 -20.09 0.56 -4.65
N GLY A 422 -19.40 -0.47 -5.12
CA GLY A 422 -19.28 -1.74 -4.40
C GLY A 422 -20.64 -2.35 -4.07
N GLU A 423 -21.60 -2.26 -4.99
CA GLU A 423 -22.97 -2.77 -4.83
C GLU A 423 -23.20 -3.92 -5.82
N ARG A 424 -23.81 -5.00 -5.35
CA ARG A 424 -24.16 -6.14 -6.22
C ARG A 424 -25.32 -5.75 -7.15
N LEU A 425 -25.06 -5.78 -8.46
CA LEU A 425 -26.03 -5.48 -9.52
C LEU A 425 -26.96 -6.66 -9.79
N SER A 426 -26.41 -7.87 -9.86
CA SER A 426 -27.18 -9.10 -10.06
C SER A 426 -26.45 -10.31 -9.49
N SER A 427 -27.22 -11.39 -9.30
CA SER A 427 -26.71 -12.70 -8.93
C SER A 427 -27.49 -13.75 -9.69
N GLU A 428 -26.80 -14.65 -10.37
CA GLU A 428 -27.40 -15.73 -11.15
C GLU A 428 -26.71 -17.04 -10.80
N HIS A 429 -27.49 -18.09 -10.62
CA HIS A 429 -26.98 -19.45 -10.44
C HIS A 429 -26.96 -20.17 -11.80
N LEU A 430 -25.90 -20.93 -12.05
CA LEU A 430 -25.70 -21.67 -13.28
C LEU A 430 -25.10 -23.05 -13.00
N ASP A 431 -25.65 -24.06 -13.67
CA ASP A 431 -25.10 -25.41 -13.75
C ASP A 431 -24.29 -25.55 -15.03
N HIS A 432 -22.96 -25.69 -14.91
CA HIS A 432 -22.08 -25.79 -16.07
C HIS A 432 -21.63 -27.25 -16.29
N LEU A 433 -21.62 -27.71 -17.55
CA LEU A 433 -21.18 -29.08 -17.90
C LEU A 433 -19.65 -29.26 -17.91
N GLY A 434 -18.91 -28.22 -17.52
CA GLY A 434 -17.46 -28.13 -17.66
C GLY A 434 -17.03 -27.68 -19.06
N GLY A 435 -15.79 -27.20 -19.19
CA GLY A 435 -15.27 -26.62 -20.44
C GLY A 435 -15.23 -25.09 -20.41
N GLY A 436 -15.27 -24.47 -21.60
CA GLY A 436 -15.16 -23.01 -21.72
C GLY A 436 -16.40 -22.28 -21.21
N LEU A 437 -16.21 -21.30 -20.32
CA LEU A 437 -17.27 -20.46 -19.77
C LEU A 437 -17.27 -19.07 -20.41
N THR A 438 -18.42 -18.70 -20.98
CA THR A 438 -18.69 -17.34 -21.44
C THR A 438 -19.93 -16.79 -20.74
N LEU A 439 -19.82 -15.60 -20.16
CA LEU A 439 -20.88 -14.97 -19.37
C LEU A 439 -21.29 -13.64 -20.02
N PRO A 440 -22.60 -13.36 -20.15
CA PRO A 440 -23.04 -12.02 -20.50
C PRO A 440 -22.74 -11.07 -19.34
N MET A 441 -22.21 -9.89 -19.66
CA MET A 441 -22.02 -8.82 -18.69
C MET A 441 -23.23 -7.88 -18.73
N PRO A 442 -23.68 -7.34 -17.58
CA PRO A 442 -24.65 -6.25 -17.58
C PRO A 442 -24.09 -5.02 -18.33
N THR A 443 -24.95 -4.10 -18.74
CA THR A 443 -24.48 -2.78 -19.19
C THR A 443 -23.87 -2.03 -18.01
N PHE A 444 -22.71 -1.42 -18.19
CA PHE A 444 -22.02 -0.64 -17.17
C PHE A 444 -21.29 0.55 -17.79
N ARG A 445 -20.72 1.41 -16.96
CA ARG A 445 -19.80 2.48 -17.38
C ARG A 445 -18.46 2.27 -16.73
N ARG A 446 -17.37 2.62 -17.43
CA ARG A 446 -15.99 2.68 -16.93
C ARG A 446 -15.41 1.35 -16.47
N HIS A 447 -15.97 0.71 -15.45
CA HIS A 447 -15.46 -0.52 -14.85
C HIS A 447 -16.58 -1.34 -14.17
N LEU A 448 -16.30 -2.62 -13.96
CA LEU A 448 -17.22 -3.62 -13.42
C LEU A 448 -16.41 -4.67 -12.65
N ALA A 449 -16.96 -5.17 -11.54
CA ALA A 449 -16.38 -6.28 -10.80
C ALA A 449 -17.31 -7.49 -10.79
N PHE A 450 -16.76 -8.68 -10.52
CA PHE A 450 -17.56 -9.89 -10.42
C PHE A 450 -16.99 -10.93 -9.47
N LYS A 451 -17.86 -11.80 -8.98
CA LYS A 451 -17.50 -12.98 -8.21
C LYS A 451 -18.06 -14.23 -8.88
N LEU A 452 -17.23 -15.25 -9.09
CA LEU A 452 -17.70 -16.60 -9.40
C LEU A 452 -17.46 -17.51 -8.20
N ILE A 453 -18.53 -18.12 -7.72
CA ILE A 453 -18.62 -18.82 -6.45
C ILE A 453 -19.10 -20.23 -6.74
N ARG A 454 -18.22 -21.23 -6.64
CA ARG A 454 -18.64 -22.63 -6.75
C ARG A 454 -19.52 -23.02 -5.58
N ASP A 455 -20.54 -23.81 -5.89
CA ASP A 455 -21.30 -24.51 -4.86
C ASP A 455 -20.37 -25.43 -4.07
N PRO A 456 -20.66 -25.66 -2.78
CA PRO A 456 -19.97 -26.68 -2.01
C PRO A 456 -20.08 -28.00 -2.76
N VAL A 457 -18.95 -28.65 -3.03
CA VAL A 457 -18.97 -30.03 -3.51
C VAL A 457 -19.59 -30.86 -2.38
N PRO A 458 -20.68 -31.61 -2.62
CA PRO A 458 -21.21 -32.50 -1.59
C PRO A 458 -20.09 -33.38 -1.06
N GLY A 459 -19.87 -33.34 0.26
CA GLY A 459 -18.91 -34.25 0.90
C GLY A 459 -19.31 -35.71 0.63
N PRO A 460 -18.34 -36.63 0.62
CA PRO A 460 -18.62 -38.06 0.50
C PRO A 460 -19.54 -38.57 1.61
#